data_AF-A0A352S0G3-F1
#
_entry.id   AF-A0A352S0G3-F1
#
_cell.length_a   1.000
_cell.length_b   1.000
_cell.length_c   1.000
_cell.angle_alpha   90.00
_cell.angle_beta   90.00
_cell.angle_gamma   90.00
#
_symmetry.space_group_name_H-M   'P 1'
#
loop_
_entity.id
_entity.type
_entity.pdbx_description
1 polymer ?
#
loop_
_entity_poly.entity_id
_entity_poly.type
_entity_poly.pdbx_seq_one_letter_code
_entity_poly.pdbx_strand_id
1 'polypeptide(L)'
;AAHTLTGKMAGYTGDQMRQLRRGSYPEDAKIDALTRFAVELVSTRGTVPAASLDAIRAAGYSDGQIVEAIQAISAILFTNMINRVNDTTLDFPAVA
;
A
#
# COMPACT_ATOMS: atom_id res chain seq x y z
N ALA A 1 -4.78 9.73 -5.34
CA ALA A 1 -4.71 11.14 -4.89
C ALA A 1 -5.20 11.31 -3.45
N ALA A 2 -6.41 10.84 -3.09
CA ALA A 2 -6.93 10.87 -1.71
C ALA A 2 -5.96 10.34 -0.65
N HIS A 3 -5.45 9.12 -0.80
CA HIS A 3 -4.51 8.54 0.19
C HIS A 3 -3.18 9.31 0.32
N THR A 4 -2.77 10.09 -0.68
CA THR A 4 -1.63 11.00 -0.55
C THR A 4 -1.94 12.19 0.36
N LEU A 5 -3.16 12.73 0.26
CA LEU A 5 -3.63 13.77 1.17
C LEU A 5 -3.74 13.22 2.60
N THR A 6 -4.38 12.06 2.78
CA THR A 6 -4.51 11.43 4.10
C THR A 6 -3.16 11.08 4.72
N GLY A 7 -2.20 10.57 3.92
CA GLY A 7 -0.86 10.29 4.39
C GLY A 7 -0.11 11.55 4.85
N LYS A 8 -0.26 12.67 4.13
CA LYS A 8 0.28 13.96 4.59
C LYS A 8 -0.36 14.42 5.90
N MET A 9 -1.67 14.23 6.07
CA MET A 9 -2.36 14.51 7.34
C MET A 9 -1.89 13.61 8.49
N ALA A 10 -1.42 12.39 8.18
CA ALA A 10 -0.81 11.49 9.14
C ALA A 10 0.65 11.82 9.48
N GLY A 11 1.21 12.90 8.91
CA GLY A 11 2.55 13.40 9.21
C GLY A 11 3.63 13.06 8.17
N TYR A 12 3.30 12.34 7.10
CA TYR A 12 4.27 12.06 6.05
C TYR A 12 4.56 13.29 5.18
N THR A 13 5.84 13.53 4.89
CA THR A 13 6.27 14.55 3.95
C THR A 13 5.91 14.18 2.50
N GLY A 14 6.03 15.14 1.59
CA GLY A 14 5.84 14.88 0.16
C GLY A 14 6.79 13.81 -0.39
N ASP A 15 8.05 13.80 0.06
CA ASP A 15 9.04 12.81 -0.34
C ASP A 15 8.74 11.42 0.22
N GLN A 16 8.40 11.33 1.50
CA GLN A 16 7.98 10.08 2.13
C GLN A 16 6.75 9.49 1.43
N MET A 17 5.76 10.31 1.08
CA MET A 17 4.61 9.86 0.29
C MET A 17 4.99 9.36 -1.11
N ARG A 18 5.99 9.98 -1.77
CA ARG A 18 6.50 9.50 -3.06
C ARG A 18 7.17 8.14 -2.92
N GLN A 19 7.96 7.93 -1.87
CA GLN A 19 8.60 6.65 -1.59
C GLN A 19 7.54 5.57 -1.35
N LEU A 20 6.58 5.81 -0.45
CA LEU A 20 5.49 4.86 -0.13
C LEU A 20 4.70 4.48 -1.38
N ARG A 21 4.38 5.44 -2.24
CA ARG A 21 3.69 5.19 -3.53
C ARG A 21 4.50 4.35 -4.52
N ARG A 22 5.83 4.35 -4.40
CA ARG A 22 6.73 3.57 -5.25
C ARG A 22 7.03 2.17 -4.71
N GLY A 23 6.48 1.81 -3.55
CA GLY A 23 6.72 0.49 -2.97
C GLY A 23 7.91 0.41 -2.01
N SER A 24 8.38 1.53 -1.47
CA SER A 24 9.59 1.58 -0.64
C SER A 24 9.47 2.57 0.50
N TYR A 25 10.03 2.29 1.66
CA TYR A 25 10.09 3.25 2.77
C TYR A 25 11.29 3.00 3.72
N PRO A 26 12.51 3.34 3.31
CA PRO A 26 13.75 2.94 4.00
C PRO A 26 13.88 3.48 5.43
N GLU A 27 13.10 4.49 5.81
CA GLU A 27 13.11 5.11 7.13
C GLU A 27 12.46 4.22 8.22
N ASP A 28 11.61 3.26 7.84
CA ASP A 28 11.00 2.30 8.76
C ASP A 28 10.93 0.92 8.09
N ALA A 29 11.75 -0.02 8.58
CA ALA A 29 11.86 -1.36 8.02
C ALA A 29 10.55 -2.16 8.09
N LYS A 30 9.69 -1.88 9.07
CA LYS A 30 8.39 -2.54 9.20
C LYS A 30 7.44 -2.03 8.12
N ILE A 31 7.35 -0.71 7.94
CA ILE A 31 6.51 -0.11 6.89
C ILE A 31 7.05 -0.47 5.49
N ASP A 32 8.36 -0.47 5.28
CA ASP A 32 8.98 -0.87 4.02
C ASP A 32 8.59 -2.31 3.63
N ALA A 33 8.67 -3.25 4.57
CA ALA A 33 8.28 -4.64 4.33
C ALA A 33 6.81 -4.78 3.94
N LEU A 34 5.90 -4.07 4.63
CA LEU A 34 4.47 -4.07 4.28
C LEU A 34 4.24 -3.46 2.88
N THR A 35 4.92 -2.37 2.56
CA THR A 35 4.76 -1.69 1.27
C THR A 35 5.25 -2.58 0.12
N ARG A 36 6.40 -3.25 0.29
CA ARG A 36 6.91 -4.22 -0.69
C ARG A 36 6.01 -5.43 -0.85
N PHE A 37 5.55 -6.00 0.25
CA PHE A 37 4.60 -7.12 0.23
C PHE A 37 3.32 -6.75 -0.52
N ALA A 38 2.76 -5.57 -0.25
CA ALA A 38 1.57 -5.08 -0.95
C ALA A 38 1.82 -4.95 -2.46
N VAL A 39 2.96 -4.38 -2.88
CA VAL A 39 3.32 -4.26 -4.30
C VAL A 39 3.46 -5.63 -4.96
N GLU A 40 4.15 -6.58 -4.34
CA GLU A 40 4.33 -7.92 -4.88
C GLU A 40 3.00 -8.69 -5.00
N LEU A 41 2.16 -8.61 -3.96
CA LEU A 41 0.84 -9.24 -3.95
C LEU A 41 -0.05 -8.73 -5.09
N VAL A 42 -0.07 -7.43 -5.37
CA VAL A 42 -0.97 -6.86 -6.39
C VAL A 42 -0.39 -6.92 -7.81
N SER A 43 0.93 -7.01 -7.95
CA SER A 43 1.60 -7.01 -9.26
C SER A 43 1.81 -8.41 -9.84
N THR A 44 1.78 -9.45 -9.00
CA THR A 44 1.98 -10.84 -9.41
C THR A 44 0.67 -11.62 -9.46
N ARG A 45 0.72 -12.84 -10.00
CA ARG A 45 -0.41 -13.77 -10.07
C ARG A 45 0.04 -15.15 -9.62
N GLY A 46 -0.90 -15.94 -9.13
CA GLY A 46 -0.62 -17.26 -8.58
C GLY A 46 -0.14 -17.17 -7.13
N THR A 47 0.62 -18.17 -6.70
CA THR A 47 1.13 -18.24 -5.32
C THR A 47 2.21 -17.19 -5.11
N VAL A 48 2.06 -16.35 -4.08
CA VAL A 48 3.10 -15.41 -3.64
C VAL A 48 4.35 -16.20 -3.21
N PRO A 49 5.57 -15.76 -3.58
CA PRO A 49 6.79 -16.43 -3.14
C PRO A 49 6.87 -16.55 -1.62
N ALA A 50 7.34 -17.70 -1.13
CA ALA A 50 7.50 -17.92 0.31
C ALA A 50 8.40 -16.86 0.97
N ALA A 51 9.46 -16.44 0.26
CA ALA A 51 10.38 -15.41 0.73
C ALA A 51 9.69 -14.07 1.05
N SER A 52 8.60 -13.73 0.38
CA SER A 52 7.83 -12.51 0.61
C SER A 52 7.03 -12.58 1.92
N LEU A 53 6.44 -13.75 2.20
CA LEU A 53 5.78 -14.01 3.48
C LEU A 53 6.78 -14.05 4.63
N ASP A 54 7.95 -14.65 4.41
CA ASP A 54 9.01 -14.69 5.42
C ASP A 54 9.56 -13.30 5.72
N ALA A 55 9.73 -12.44 4.69
CA ALA A 55 10.21 -11.08 4.85
C ALA A 55 9.24 -10.21 5.69
N ILE A 56 7.92 -10.26 5.41
CA ILE A 56 6.95 -9.48 6.18
C ILE A 56 6.82 -10.00 7.63
N ARG A 57 6.91 -11.32 7.84
CA ARG A 57 6.96 -11.90 9.20
C ARG A 57 8.21 -11.49 9.96
N ALA A 58 9.38 -11.51 9.31
CA ALA A 58 10.64 -11.08 9.90
C ALA A 58 10.62 -9.59 10.29
N ALA A 59 9.82 -8.76 9.61
CA ALA A 59 9.58 -7.37 9.98
C ALA A 59 8.65 -7.19 11.19
N GLY A 60 8.16 -8.30 11.78
CA GLY A 60 7.35 -8.31 12.99
C GLY A 60 5.86 -8.15 12.77
N TYR A 61 5.34 -8.53 11.59
CA TYR A 61 3.90 -8.71 11.39
C TYR A 61 3.46 -10.13 11.77
N SER A 62 2.37 -10.22 12.51
CA SER A 62 1.71 -11.51 12.75
C SER A 62 0.90 -11.96 11.54
N ASP A 63 0.58 -13.26 11.46
CA ASP A 63 -0.30 -13.79 10.42
C ASP A 63 -1.67 -13.07 10.41
N GLY A 64 -2.19 -12.69 11.58
CA GLY A 64 -3.41 -11.89 11.68
C GLY A 64 -3.29 -10.51 11.03
N GLN A 65 -2.17 -9.82 11.26
CA GLN A 65 -1.91 -8.52 10.64
C GLN A 65 -1.69 -8.64 9.13
N ILE A 66 -1.15 -9.76 8.65
CA ILE A 66 -1.04 -10.04 7.21
C ILE A 66 -2.44 -10.20 6.60
N VAL A 67 -3.37 -10.89 7.27
CA VAL A 67 -4.78 -10.99 6.83
C VAL A 67 -5.45 -9.61 6.82
N GLU A 68 -5.25 -8.79 7.85
CA GLU A 68 -5.77 -7.42 7.91
C GLU A 68 -5.21 -6.55 6.77
N ALA A 69 -3.92 -6.69 6.44
CA ALA A 69 -3.32 -6.00 5.31
C ALA A 69 -3.96 -6.42 3.99
N ILE A 70 -4.21 -7.72 3.78
CA ILE A 70 -4.89 -8.24 2.59
C ILE A 70 -6.32 -7.67 2.49
N GLN A 71 -7.04 -7.57 3.62
CA GLN A 71 -8.36 -6.94 3.65
C GLN A 71 -8.30 -5.48 3.20
N ALA A 72 -7.35 -4.69 3.74
CA ALA A 72 -7.18 -3.29 3.37
C ALA A 72 -6.84 -3.13 1.87
N ILE A 73 -5.91 -3.96 1.37
CA ILE A 73 -5.53 -3.98 -0.05
C ILE A 73 -6.75 -4.30 -0.93
N SER A 74 -7.55 -5.30 -0.56
CA SER A 74 -8.77 -5.68 -1.28
C SER A 74 -9.78 -4.54 -1.35
N ALA A 75 -10.06 -3.86 -0.22
CA ALA A 75 -10.97 -2.72 -0.17
C ALA A 75 -10.48 -1.55 -1.05
N ILE A 76 -9.17 -1.29 -1.06
CA ILE A 76 -8.57 -0.25 -1.91
C ILE A 76 -8.67 -0.64 -3.39
N LEU A 77 -8.37 -1.88 -3.76
CA LEU A 77 -8.51 -2.34 -5.15
C LEU A 77 -9.97 -2.29 -5.62
N PHE A 78 -10.91 -2.69 -4.78
CA PHE A 78 -12.35 -2.62 -5.06
C PHE A 78 -12.78 -1.18 -5.39
N THR A 79 -12.44 -0.23 -4.51
CA THR A 79 -12.78 1.18 -4.73
C THR A 79 -12.03 1.80 -5.92
N ASN A 80 -10.78 1.39 -6.18
CA ASN A 80 -10.05 1.79 -7.38
C ASN A 80 -10.75 1.34 -8.66
N MET A 81 -11.28 0.11 -8.69
CA MET A 81 -12.04 -0.40 -9.84
C MET A 81 -13.33 0.40 -10.06
N ILE A 82 -14.08 0.70 -8.99
CA ILE A 82 -15.29 1.53 -9.08
C ILE A 82 -14.96 2.91 -9.64
N ASN A 83 -13.96 3.59 -9.06
CA ASN A 83 -13.58 4.93 -9.49
C ASN A 83 -13.13 4.99 -10.94
N ARG A 84 -12.47 3.93 -11.43
CA ARG A 84 -12.07 3.82 -12.83
C ARG A 84 -13.26 3.68 -13.78
N VAL A 85 -14.27 2.89 -13.40
CA VAL A 85 -15.47 2.70 -14.24
C VAL A 85 -16.34 3.96 -14.26
N ASN A 86 -16.44 4.65 -13.12
CA ASN A 86 -17.29 5.81 -12.96
C ASN A 86 -16.65 7.13 -13.45
N ASP A 87 -15.36 7.10 -13.83
CA ASP A 87 -14.57 8.31 -14.11
C ASP A 87 -14.73 9.37 -13.00
N THR A 88 -14.59 8.92 -11.75
CA THR A 88 -14.88 9.75 -10.57
C THR A 88 -13.98 10.99 -10.54
N THR A 89 -14.60 12.17 -10.49
CA THR A 89 -13.90 13.47 -10.36
C THR A 89 -13.26 13.63 -8.97
N LEU A 90 -12.17 14.39 -8.90
CA LEU A 90 -11.50 14.66 -7.63
C LEU A 90 -12.11 15.88 -6.93
N ASP A 91 -12.48 15.71 -5.65
CA ASP A 91 -12.92 16.82 -4.78
C ASP A 91 -11.75 17.62 -4.16
N PHE A 92 -10.52 17.31 -4.56
CA PHE A 92 -9.28 17.86 -4.01
C PHE A 92 -8.20 17.93 -5.11
N PRO A 93 -7.11 18.72 -4.89
CA PRO A 93 -6.06 18.86 -5.89
C PRO A 93 -5.47 17.52 -6.34
N ALA A 94 -5.21 17.40 -7.64
CA ALA A 94 -4.51 16.26 -8.19
C ALA A 94 -3.10 16.12 -7.57
N VAL A 95 -2.64 14.88 -7.44
CA VAL A 95 -1.28 14.60 -6.99
C VAL A 95 -0.36 14.68 -8.20
N ALA A 96 0.66 15.53 -8.10
CA ALA A 96 1.77 15.61 -9.06
C ALA A 96 2.74 14.41 -8.94
#